data_AF-A0A1I3QV57-F1
#
_entry.id   AF-A0A1I3QV57-F1
#
_cell.length_a   1.000
_cell.length_b   1.000
_cell.length_c   1.000
_cell.angle_alpha   90.00
_cell.angle_beta   90.00
_cell.angle_gamma   90.00
#
_symmetry.space_group_name_H-M   'P 1'
#
loop_
_entity.id
_entity.type
_entity.pdbx_description
1 polymer ?
#
loop_
_entity_poly.entity_id
_entity_poly.type
_entity_poly.pdbx_seq_one_letter_code
_entity_poly.pdbx_strand_id
1 'polypeptide(L)'
;MEYLPDHRLCFLHIPKNAGKSVRAALSRLGPADHRPLAADLNIPEAEVEDAIQAAWDHPDLGPIHPAHIPLATMRTHFTASWAAFTACRSFCLTRAPRDRFLSALLQRLREFEDAGALTVDDPRVAAEAARVCEWLARQDGPIIEAQYIHFGRQTDFTDLDGGRQVTAIFPMDASAALERWLEEALGLSLTVEKTHVRRQPKAWARGLQPAARFAGRWLMPRAVKKAIYPLWTRSPVFDNARGSYAGVDLGADVEAFIADHYACDAALHAEALSASEARA
;
A
#
# COMPACT_ATOMS: atom_id res chain seq x y z
N MET A 1 -1.16 -1.54 10.46
CA MET A 1 -0.28 -2.45 11.23
C MET A 1 -1.16 -3.58 11.73
N GLU A 2 -0.74 -4.84 11.56
CA GLU A 2 -1.45 -5.97 12.20
C GLU A 2 -0.62 -6.48 13.36
N TYR A 3 -1.17 -6.44 14.56
CA TYR A 3 -0.52 -6.94 15.75
C TYR A 3 -1.19 -8.24 16.20
N LEU A 4 -0.39 -9.31 16.33
CA LEU A 4 -0.83 -10.61 16.83
C LEU A 4 -0.10 -10.88 18.15
N PRO A 5 -0.69 -10.50 19.30
CA PRO A 5 -0.01 -10.56 20.60
C PRO A 5 0.37 -11.98 21.01
N ASP A 6 -0.50 -12.96 20.75
CA ASP A 6 -0.30 -14.37 21.09
C ASP A 6 0.94 -14.97 20.38
N HIS A 7 1.33 -14.37 19.26
CA HIS A 7 2.52 -14.76 18.49
C HIS A 7 3.69 -13.78 18.66
N ARG A 8 3.51 -12.70 19.43
CA ARG A 8 4.44 -11.57 19.52
C ARG A 8 4.93 -11.15 18.13
N LEU A 9 3.99 -11.01 17.19
CA LEU A 9 4.24 -10.73 15.79
C LEU A 9 3.54 -9.43 15.39
N CYS A 10 4.23 -8.61 14.60
CA CYS A 10 3.66 -7.43 13.97
C CYS A 10 3.96 -7.39 12.48
N PHE A 11 2.92 -7.21 11.66
CA PHE A 11 3.07 -6.86 10.26
C PHE A 11 2.91 -5.35 10.08
N LEU A 12 4.00 -4.70 9.68
CA LEU A 12 4.00 -3.29 9.36
C LEU A 12 3.65 -3.09 7.88
N HIS A 13 2.46 -2.56 7.63
CA HIS A 13 1.93 -2.41 6.28
C HIS A 13 2.45 -1.15 5.59
N ILE A 14 3.49 -1.33 4.79
CA ILE A 14 3.95 -0.33 3.82
C ILE A 14 2.91 -0.23 2.69
N PRO A 15 2.41 0.97 2.37
CA PRO A 15 1.54 1.20 1.24
C PRO A 15 1.93 0.46 -0.04
N LYS A 16 0.93 -0.13 -0.70
CA LYS A 16 1.04 -0.75 -2.03
C LYS A 16 1.97 -1.96 -2.15
N ASN A 17 2.39 -2.53 -1.03
CA ASN A 17 3.22 -3.74 -0.97
C ASN A 17 2.40 -4.98 -0.58
N ALA A 18 1.26 -5.19 -1.24
CA ALA A 18 0.36 -6.35 -1.04
C ALA A 18 -0.16 -6.60 0.40
N GLY A 19 -0.26 -5.57 1.24
CA GLY A 19 -0.68 -5.76 2.64
C GLY A 19 -2.03 -6.46 2.79
N LYS A 20 -3.01 -6.24 1.90
CA LYS A 20 -4.30 -6.95 1.96
C LYS A 20 -4.16 -8.48 1.90
N SER A 21 -3.26 -9.00 1.05
CA SER A 21 -3.03 -10.45 0.94
C SER A 21 -2.35 -10.99 2.20
N VAL A 22 -1.40 -10.26 2.78
CA VAL A 22 -0.75 -10.64 4.05
C VAL A 22 -1.75 -10.60 5.20
N ARG A 23 -2.54 -9.53 5.33
CA ARG A 23 -3.60 -9.39 6.37
C ARG A 23 -4.57 -10.57 6.33
N ALA A 24 -5.06 -10.91 5.14
CA ALA A 24 -5.98 -12.04 4.94
C ALA A 24 -5.34 -13.41 5.27
N ALA A 25 -4.03 -13.53 5.10
CA ALA A 25 -3.30 -14.72 5.51
C ALA A 25 -3.16 -14.76 7.04
N LEU A 26 -2.68 -13.67 7.65
CA LEU A 26 -2.51 -13.55 9.11
C LEU A 26 -3.81 -13.73 9.89
N SER A 27 -4.96 -13.30 9.35
CA SER A 27 -6.25 -13.50 10.02
C SER A 27 -6.64 -14.97 10.19
N ARG A 28 -5.97 -15.91 9.50
CA ARG A 28 -6.14 -17.36 9.70
C ARG A 28 -5.47 -17.84 10.98
N LEU A 29 -4.54 -17.08 11.53
CA LEU A 29 -3.80 -17.39 12.76
C LEU A 29 -4.52 -16.88 14.00
N GLY A 30 -5.28 -15.79 13.87
CA GLY A 30 -6.06 -15.19 14.93
C GLY A 30 -6.52 -13.78 14.56
N PRO A 31 -7.42 -13.17 15.34
CA PRO A 31 -7.78 -11.77 15.17
C PRO A 31 -6.57 -10.87 15.48
N ALA A 32 -6.43 -9.77 14.74
CA ALA A 32 -5.48 -8.74 15.11
C ALA A 32 -5.97 -8.01 16.37
N ASP A 33 -5.04 -7.66 17.25
CA ASP A 33 -5.32 -6.83 18.42
C ASP A 33 -5.24 -5.36 18.03
N HIS A 34 -6.39 -4.70 18.05
CA HIS A 34 -6.52 -3.31 17.63
C HIS A 34 -6.48 -2.34 18.81
N ARG A 35 -6.41 -2.82 20.06
CA ARG A 35 -6.37 -1.98 21.27
C ARG A 35 -5.29 -0.91 21.25
N PRO A 36 -4.04 -1.17 20.79
CA PRO A 36 -3.02 -0.13 20.74
C PRO A 36 -3.43 1.03 19.81
N LEU A 37 -3.93 0.71 18.61
CA LEU A 37 -4.36 1.73 17.66
C LEU A 37 -5.65 2.42 18.12
N ALA A 38 -6.58 1.70 18.74
CA ALA A 38 -7.79 2.25 19.33
C ALA A 38 -7.46 3.31 20.40
N ALA A 39 -6.48 3.02 21.25
CA ALA A 39 -6.01 3.95 22.28
C ALA A 39 -5.38 5.21 21.67
N ASP A 40 -4.53 5.05 20.66
CA ASP A 40 -3.90 6.20 19.98
C ASP A 40 -4.91 7.07 19.21
N LEU A 41 -5.92 6.45 18.61
CA LEU A 41 -6.99 7.16 17.90
C LEU A 41 -8.10 7.69 18.83
N ASN A 42 -8.08 7.30 20.10
CA ASN A 42 -9.12 7.58 21.09
C ASN A 42 -10.53 7.18 20.63
N ILE A 43 -10.66 5.95 20.11
CA ILE A 43 -11.94 5.36 19.66
C ILE A 43 -12.16 3.97 20.27
N PRO A 44 -13.39 3.45 20.30
CA PRO A 44 -13.65 2.06 20.64
C PRO A 44 -12.93 1.11 19.68
N GLU A 45 -12.41 -0.01 20.19
CA GLU A 45 -11.69 -1.01 19.37
C GLU A 45 -12.53 -1.52 18.19
N ALA A 46 -13.85 -1.67 18.39
CA ALA A 46 -14.78 -2.12 17.36
C ALA A 46 -14.88 -1.17 16.14
N GLU A 47 -14.47 0.09 16.28
CA GLU A 47 -14.51 1.09 15.20
C GLU A 47 -13.19 1.19 14.42
N VAL A 48 -12.12 0.53 14.91
CA VAL A 48 -10.78 0.63 14.30
C VAL A 48 -10.77 0.09 12.87
N GLU A 49 -11.46 -1.02 12.60
CA GLU A 49 -11.50 -1.59 11.24
C GLU A 49 -12.13 -0.64 10.21
N ASP A 50 -13.11 0.17 10.60
CA ASP A 50 -13.66 1.20 9.72
C ASP A 50 -12.66 2.37 9.55
N ALA A 51 -12.00 2.78 10.64
CA ALA A 51 -11.00 3.85 10.60
C ALA A 51 -9.79 3.51 9.72
N ILE A 52 -9.33 2.26 9.70
CA ILE A 52 -8.20 1.84 8.84
C ILE A 52 -8.57 1.65 7.36
N GLN A 53 -9.86 1.64 7.00
CA GLN A 53 -10.32 1.50 5.60
C GLN A 53 -10.54 2.87 4.93
N ALA A 54 -10.53 3.95 5.69
CA ALA A 54 -10.81 5.31 5.23
C ALA A 54 -9.78 6.32 5.76
N ALA A 55 -9.89 7.56 5.27
CA ALA A 55 -9.17 8.65 5.90
C ALA A 55 -9.81 8.95 7.27
N TRP A 56 -8.95 9.17 8.28
CA TRP A 56 -9.32 9.54 9.64
C TRP A 56 -8.78 10.93 9.95
N ASP A 57 -9.59 11.79 10.58
CA ASP A 57 -9.17 13.14 10.93
C ASP A 57 -8.50 13.14 12.31
N HIS A 58 -7.17 13.18 12.32
CA HIS A 58 -6.38 13.18 13.55
C HIS A 58 -6.24 14.62 14.08
N PRO A 59 -6.48 14.88 15.39
CA PRO A 59 -6.44 16.23 15.95
C PRO A 59 -5.20 17.05 15.61
N ASP A 60 -4.01 16.43 15.63
CA ASP A 60 -2.74 17.12 15.38
C ASP A 60 -2.19 16.95 13.95
N LEU A 61 -2.61 15.91 13.23
CA LEU A 61 -2.02 15.51 11.94
C LEU A 61 -2.96 15.77 10.76
N GLY A 62 -4.21 16.17 11.04
CA GLY A 62 -5.26 16.29 10.05
C GLY A 62 -5.64 14.92 9.45
N PRO A 63 -6.12 14.90 8.20
CA PRO A 63 -6.55 13.68 7.53
C PRO A 63 -5.39 12.72 7.24
N ILE A 64 -5.38 11.58 7.94
CA ILE A 64 -4.40 10.50 7.81
C ILE A 64 -5.07 9.20 7.37
N HIS A 65 -4.27 8.20 6.99
CA HIS A 65 -4.76 6.84 6.77
C HIS A 65 -4.18 5.90 7.84
N PRO A 66 -4.92 5.54 8.91
CA PRO A 66 -4.38 4.82 10.07
C PRO A 66 -3.71 3.46 9.76
N ALA A 67 -4.05 2.82 8.64
CA ALA A 67 -3.34 1.61 8.20
C ALA A 67 -1.85 1.83 7.84
N HIS A 68 -1.44 3.09 7.61
CA HIS A 68 -0.19 3.48 6.98
C HIS A 68 0.50 4.60 7.76
N ILE A 69 1.07 4.25 8.91
CA ILE A 69 1.78 5.21 9.77
C ILE A 69 3.30 4.97 9.66
N PRO A 70 4.10 5.95 9.18
CA PRO A 70 5.57 5.89 9.20
C PRO A 70 6.13 5.79 10.62
N LEU A 71 7.34 5.24 10.81
CA LEU A 71 7.90 4.98 12.14
C LEU A 71 8.11 6.25 12.96
N ALA A 72 8.62 7.32 12.35
CA ALA A 72 8.83 8.58 13.03
C ALA A 72 7.50 9.17 13.56
N THR A 73 6.44 9.11 12.74
CA THR A 73 5.10 9.54 13.13
C THR A 73 4.52 8.63 14.21
N MET A 74 4.70 7.31 14.07
CA MET A 74 4.22 6.32 15.03
C MET A 74 4.83 6.56 16.41
N ARG A 75 6.14 6.77 16.48
CA ARG A 75 6.85 7.04 17.74
C ARG A 75 6.32 8.29 18.43
N THR A 76 6.01 9.35 17.69
CA THR A 76 5.62 10.64 18.25
C THR A 76 4.13 10.70 18.62
N HIS A 77 3.25 10.19 17.76
CA HIS A 77 1.80 10.39 17.89
C HIS A 77 1.03 9.11 18.24
N PHE A 78 1.59 7.92 18.00
CA PHE A 78 0.93 6.64 18.18
C PHE A 78 1.69 5.78 19.21
N THR A 79 1.83 6.32 20.41
CA THR A 79 2.73 5.76 21.44
C THR A 79 2.33 4.35 21.89
N ALA A 80 1.03 4.03 21.94
CA ALA A 80 0.57 2.69 22.27
C ALA A 80 0.91 1.70 21.16
N SER A 81 0.68 2.08 19.90
CA SER A 81 1.07 1.29 18.72
C SER A 81 2.59 1.12 18.62
N TRP A 82 3.36 2.16 18.94
CA TRP A 82 4.82 2.10 19.00
C TRP A 82 5.32 1.12 20.08
N ALA A 83 4.70 1.14 21.27
CA ALA A 83 5.01 0.19 22.33
C ALA A 83 4.70 -1.26 21.91
N ALA A 84 3.56 -1.49 21.24
CA ALA A 84 3.22 -2.81 20.70
C ALA A 84 4.23 -3.26 19.62
N PHE A 85 4.57 -2.37 18.68
CA PHE A 85 5.55 -2.62 17.62
C PHE A 85 6.93 -2.99 18.17
N THR A 86 7.43 -2.26 19.17
CA THR A 86 8.77 -2.51 19.73
C THR A 86 8.84 -3.75 20.63
N ALA A 87 7.70 -4.25 21.13
CA ALA A 87 7.64 -5.43 21.99
C ALA A 87 7.61 -6.78 21.23
N CYS A 88 7.51 -6.75 19.90
CA CYS A 88 7.28 -7.92 19.05
C CYS A 88 8.33 -8.08 17.95
N ARG A 89 8.38 -9.27 17.34
CA ARG A 89 9.07 -9.47 16.07
C ARG A 89 8.22 -8.81 14.99
N SER A 90 8.85 -7.99 14.16
CA SER A 90 8.14 -7.24 13.12
C SER A 90 8.65 -7.58 11.74
N PHE A 91 7.75 -7.59 10.76
CA PHE A 91 8.13 -7.72 9.38
C PHE A 91 7.31 -6.81 8.48
N CYS A 92 7.85 -6.54 7.29
CA CYS A 92 7.15 -5.80 6.25
C CYS A 92 7.48 -6.38 4.87
N LEU A 93 6.68 -5.97 3.89
CA LEU A 93 6.94 -6.27 2.48
C LEU A 93 7.52 -5.07 1.76
N THR A 94 8.47 -5.30 0.85
CA THR A 94 8.98 -4.30 -0.08
C THR A 94 8.61 -4.59 -1.51
N ARG A 95 8.67 -3.55 -2.34
CA ARG A 95 8.47 -3.62 -3.78
C ARG A 95 9.45 -2.68 -4.48
N ALA A 96 9.84 -3.02 -5.71
CA ALA A 96 10.59 -2.11 -6.57
C ALA A 96 9.92 -0.72 -6.62
N PRO A 97 10.65 0.38 -6.36
CA PRO A 97 10.04 1.69 -6.15
C PRO A 97 9.18 2.17 -7.31
N ARG A 98 9.64 1.99 -8.55
CA ARG A 98 8.90 2.35 -9.76
C ARG A 98 7.54 1.67 -9.86
N ASP A 99 7.50 0.37 -9.62
CA ASP A 99 6.28 -0.42 -9.65
C ASP A 99 5.32 -0.03 -8.51
N ARG A 100 5.87 0.29 -7.33
CA ARG A 100 5.11 0.80 -6.18
C ARG A 100 4.49 2.16 -6.52
N PHE A 101 5.27 3.07 -7.10
CA PHE A 101 4.85 4.41 -7.51
C PHE A 101 3.69 4.36 -8.52
N LEU A 102 3.81 3.53 -9.57
CA LEU A 102 2.72 3.30 -10.53
C LEU A 102 1.47 2.71 -9.87
N SER A 103 1.64 1.81 -8.89
CA SER A 103 0.51 1.29 -8.12
C SER A 103 -0.18 2.38 -7.27
N ALA A 104 0.60 3.30 -6.70
CA ALA A 104 0.11 4.44 -5.92
C ALA A 104 -0.63 5.46 -6.81
N LEU A 105 -0.09 5.81 -7.98
CA LEU A 105 -0.75 6.69 -8.96
C LEU A 105 -2.14 6.19 -9.34
N LEU A 106 -2.25 4.91 -9.68
CA LEU A 106 -3.53 4.31 -10.06
C LEU A 106 -4.51 4.23 -8.89
N GLN A 107 -4.01 4.11 -7.66
CA GLN A 107 -4.85 4.20 -6.46
C GLN A 107 -5.39 5.61 -6.29
N ARG A 108 -4.51 6.62 -6.34
CA ARG A 108 -4.85 8.04 -6.19
C ARG A 108 -5.86 8.48 -7.24
N LEU A 109 -5.61 8.17 -8.51
CA LEU A 109 -6.52 8.51 -9.62
C LEU A 109 -7.91 7.89 -9.46
N ARG A 110 -8.01 6.71 -8.83
CA ARG A 110 -9.30 6.08 -8.52
C ARG A 110 -10.01 6.75 -7.35
N GLU A 111 -9.28 7.08 -6.29
CA GLU A 111 -9.84 7.57 -5.03
C GLU A 111 -10.20 9.05 -5.08
N PHE A 112 -9.37 9.88 -5.71
CA PHE A 112 -9.48 11.34 -5.62
C PHE A 112 -9.89 12.01 -6.94
N GLU A 113 -9.64 11.38 -8.09
CA GLU A 113 -9.94 11.95 -9.42
C GLU A 113 -11.15 11.30 -10.10
N ASP A 114 -11.88 10.42 -9.39
CA ASP A 114 -13.05 9.68 -9.90
C ASP A 114 -12.77 8.98 -11.25
N ALA A 115 -11.51 8.63 -11.54
CA ALA A 115 -11.10 8.22 -12.88
C ALA A 115 -11.58 6.79 -13.26
N GLY A 116 -12.17 6.06 -12.31
CA GLY A 116 -12.59 4.67 -12.47
C GLY A 116 -11.40 3.75 -12.79
N ALA A 117 -11.67 2.56 -13.35
CA ALA A 117 -10.61 1.67 -13.81
C ALA A 117 -9.88 2.29 -15.03
N LEU A 118 -8.73 2.90 -14.78
CA LEU A 118 -7.79 3.37 -15.79
C LEU A 118 -6.91 2.23 -16.29
N THR A 119 -6.52 2.28 -17.56
CA THR A 119 -5.35 1.57 -18.05
C THR A 119 -4.09 2.33 -17.66
N VAL A 120 -2.96 1.66 -17.65
CA VAL A 120 -1.67 2.25 -17.25
C VAL A 120 -1.09 3.23 -18.27
N ASP A 121 -1.48 3.09 -19.52
CA ASP A 121 -1.11 3.91 -20.68
C ASP A 121 -2.06 5.11 -20.90
N ASP A 122 -2.95 5.43 -19.96
CA ASP A 122 -3.82 6.62 -20.06
C ASP A 122 -2.96 7.89 -19.87
N PRO A 123 -3.03 8.90 -20.76
CA PRO A 123 -2.22 10.13 -20.64
C PRO A 123 -2.35 10.86 -19.30
N ARG A 124 -3.47 10.66 -18.60
CA ARG A 124 -3.66 11.21 -17.25
C ARG A 124 -2.74 10.59 -16.22
N VAL A 125 -2.24 9.37 -16.43
CA VAL A 125 -1.26 8.73 -15.55
C VAL A 125 0.05 9.49 -15.59
N ALA A 126 0.55 9.83 -16.79
CA ALA A 126 1.78 10.62 -16.93
C ALA A 126 1.63 12.05 -16.39
N ALA A 127 0.50 12.72 -16.68
CA ALA A 127 0.23 14.05 -16.15
C ALA A 127 0.14 14.06 -14.61
N GLU A 128 -0.51 13.05 -14.02
CA GLU A 128 -0.60 12.92 -12.57
C GLU A 128 0.76 12.55 -11.95
N ALA A 129 1.55 11.72 -12.63
CA ALA A 129 2.91 11.40 -12.19
C ALA A 129 3.76 12.66 -12.04
N ALA A 130 3.76 13.54 -13.04
CA ALA A 130 4.48 14.81 -12.97
C ALA A 130 4.02 15.69 -11.79
N ARG A 131 2.70 15.82 -11.57
CA ARG A 131 2.16 16.59 -10.43
C ARG A 131 2.56 16.00 -9.08
N VAL A 132 2.51 14.68 -8.95
CA VAL A 132 2.93 14.00 -7.72
C VAL A 132 4.42 14.21 -7.48
N CYS A 133 5.27 14.07 -8.49
CA CYS A 133 6.71 14.37 -8.37
C CYS A 133 6.96 15.82 -7.92
N GLU A 134 6.27 16.78 -8.52
CA GLU A 134 6.37 18.20 -8.13
C GLU A 134 5.93 18.43 -6.67
N TRP A 135 4.88 17.74 -6.22
CA TRP A 135 4.43 17.81 -4.83
C TRP A 135 5.45 17.17 -3.88
N LEU A 136 5.93 15.97 -4.20
CA LEU A 136 6.93 15.22 -3.43
C LEU A 136 8.25 15.99 -3.30
N ALA A 137 8.67 16.69 -4.35
CA ALA A 137 9.89 17.51 -4.35
C ALA A 137 9.85 18.67 -3.35
N ARG A 138 8.66 19.05 -2.86
CA ARG A 138 8.47 20.12 -1.86
C ARG A 138 8.28 19.60 -0.45
N GLN A 139 8.24 18.28 -0.26
CA GLN A 139 8.01 17.70 1.06
C GLN A 139 9.34 17.43 1.75
N ASP A 140 9.42 17.82 3.01
CA ASP A 140 10.49 17.45 3.91
C ASP A 140 9.97 16.41 4.91
N GLY A 141 10.67 15.29 5.04
CA GLY A 141 10.34 14.24 6.01
C GLY A 141 9.26 13.25 5.55
N PRO A 142 8.71 12.45 6.49
CA PRO A 142 7.72 11.41 6.19
C PRO A 142 6.38 11.99 5.76
N ILE A 143 5.80 11.39 4.72
CA ILE A 143 4.47 11.76 4.22
C ILE A 143 3.41 11.12 5.10
N ILE A 144 2.44 11.91 5.56
CA ILE A 144 1.33 11.44 6.42
C ILE A 144 -0.04 11.80 5.87
N GLU A 145 -0.11 12.71 4.90
CA GLU A 145 -1.34 13.19 4.30
C GLU A 145 -2.04 12.05 3.58
N ALA A 146 -3.32 11.81 3.92
CA ALA A 146 -4.09 10.68 3.38
C ALA A 146 -4.09 10.59 1.85
N GLN A 147 -3.98 11.72 1.14
CA GLN A 147 -3.97 11.75 -0.32
C GLN A 147 -2.64 11.32 -0.94
N TYR A 148 -1.53 11.43 -0.21
CA TYR A 148 -0.18 11.17 -0.69
C TYR A 148 0.56 10.07 0.07
N ILE A 149 -0.01 9.54 1.15
CA ILE A 149 0.60 8.49 1.99
C ILE A 149 1.08 7.28 1.18
N HIS A 150 0.39 6.93 0.09
CA HIS A 150 0.80 5.84 -0.79
C HIS A 150 2.14 6.05 -1.53
N PHE A 151 2.66 7.28 -1.53
CA PHE A 151 3.94 7.68 -2.10
C PHE A 151 5.06 7.83 -1.05
N GLY A 152 4.77 7.62 0.24
CA GLY A 152 5.78 7.58 1.29
C GLY A 152 6.91 6.58 0.97
N ARG A 153 8.14 6.90 1.37
CA ARG A 153 9.29 6.02 1.15
C ARG A 153 9.14 4.77 2.01
N GLN A 154 9.55 3.61 1.51
CA GLN A 154 9.53 2.36 2.26
C GLN A 154 10.44 2.47 3.49
N THR A 155 11.58 3.16 3.35
CA THR A 155 12.50 3.40 4.46
C THR A 155 11.88 4.18 5.61
N ASP A 156 10.88 5.05 5.36
CA ASP A 156 10.17 5.76 6.44
C ASP A 156 9.36 4.81 7.33
N PHE A 157 9.12 3.57 6.87
CA PHE A 157 8.46 2.50 7.62
C PHE A 157 9.45 1.46 8.18
N THR A 158 10.70 1.41 7.72
CA THR A 158 11.64 0.37 8.16
C THR A 158 12.75 0.90 9.05
N ASP A 159 13.15 2.15 8.82
CA ASP A 159 14.34 2.74 9.39
C ASP A 159 13.97 3.98 10.22
N LEU A 160 14.63 4.15 11.36
CA LEU A 160 14.45 5.30 12.25
C LEU A 160 15.78 5.59 12.95
N ASP A 161 16.12 6.87 13.10
CA ASP A 161 17.37 7.35 13.73
C ASP A 161 18.65 6.66 13.18
N GLY A 162 18.68 6.38 11.88
CA GLY A 162 19.82 5.73 11.23
C GLY A 162 19.93 4.22 11.41
N GLY A 163 18.93 3.58 12.04
CA GLY A 163 18.89 2.13 12.26
C GLY A 163 17.61 1.46 11.75
N ARG A 164 17.74 0.22 11.28
CA ARG A 164 16.63 -0.66 10.92
C ARG A 164 15.85 -1.05 12.18
N GLN A 165 14.54 -0.79 12.20
CA GLN A 165 13.64 -1.08 13.32
C GLN A 165 12.81 -2.35 13.10
N VAL A 166 12.55 -2.72 11.83
CA VAL A 166 11.84 -3.96 11.51
C VAL A 166 12.76 -5.18 11.60
N THR A 167 12.25 -6.29 12.14
CA THR A 167 13.06 -7.52 12.32
C THR A 167 13.37 -8.22 11.00
N ALA A 168 12.43 -8.26 10.06
CA ALA A 168 12.60 -8.93 8.78
C ALA A 168 11.89 -8.18 7.63
N ILE A 169 12.44 -8.28 6.43
CA ILE A 169 11.90 -7.64 5.23
C ILE A 169 11.89 -8.63 4.10
N PHE A 170 10.77 -8.70 3.39
CA PHE A 170 10.61 -9.60 2.25
C PHE A 170 10.15 -8.84 1.00
N PRO A 171 10.70 -9.11 -0.18
CA PRO A 171 10.09 -8.70 -1.43
C PRO A 171 8.67 -9.27 -1.55
N MET A 172 7.74 -8.48 -2.07
CA MET A 172 6.35 -8.90 -2.31
C MET A 172 6.25 -10.18 -3.14
N ASP A 173 7.21 -10.44 -4.03
CA ASP A 173 7.23 -11.61 -4.90
C ASP A 173 7.92 -12.84 -4.30
N ALA A 174 8.52 -12.71 -3.11
CA ALA A 174 9.23 -13.79 -2.41
C ALA A 174 8.37 -14.40 -1.27
N SER A 175 7.10 -14.74 -1.55
CA SER A 175 6.18 -15.27 -0.52
C SER A 175 6.75 -16.51 0.18
N ALA A 176 7.40 -17.42 -0.53
CA ALA A 176 8.01 -18.61 0.06
C ALA A 176 9.06 -18.30 1.15
N ALA A 177 9.83 -17.21 1.00
CA ALA A 177 10.81 -16.80 2.01
C ALA A 177 10.14 -16.24 3.28
N LEU A 178 9.04 -15.51 3.12
CA LEU A 178 8.20 -15.07 4.23
C LEU A 178 7.58 -16.27 4.96
N GLU A 179 7.00 -17.21 4.21
CA GLU A 179 6.35 -18.40 4.76
C GLU A 179 7.33 -19.24 5.60
N ARG A 180 8.53 -19.51 5.06
CA ARG A 180 9.59 -20.20 5.82
C ARG A 180 10.02 -19.42 7.06
N TRP A 181 10.18 -18.10 6.97
CA TRP A 181 10.56 -17.31 8.15
C TRP A 181 9.48 -17.35 9.24
N LEU A 182 8.19 -17.30 8.87
CA LEU A 182 7.08 -17.45 9.82
C LEU A 182 7.08 -18.85 10.46
N GLU A 183 7.36 -19.88 9.68
CA GLU A 183 7.45 -21.25 10.16
C GLU A 183 8.64 -21.44 11.12
N GLU A 184 9.84 -20.97 10.75
CA GLU A 184 11.05 -21.09 11.55
C GLU A 184 11.03 -20.22 12.82
N ALA A 185 10.61 -18.96 12.69
CA ALA A 185 10.70 -18.01 13.80
C ALA A 185 9.56 -18.19 14.82
N LEU A 186 8.41 -18.71 14.38
CA LEU A 186 7.17 -18.69 15.17
C LEU A 186 6.40 -20.02 15.15
N GLY A 187 6.83 -21.02 14.38
CA GLY A 187 6.11 -22.28 14.22
C GLY A 187 4.80 -22.13 13.43
N LEU A 188 4.68 -21.10 12.60
CA LEU A 188 3.45 -20.74 11.91
C LEU A 188 3.51 -21.14 10.43
N SER A 189 2.74 -22.16 10.04
CA SER A 189 2.56 -22.50 8.63
C SER A 189 1.48 -21.59 8.03
N LEU A 190 1.91 -20.70 7.13
CA LEU A 190 1.03 -19.76 6.43
C LEU A 190 1.26 -19.90 4.92
N THR A 191 0.19 -19.76 4.13
CA THR A 191 0.31 -19.61 2.67
C THR A 191 -0.27 -18.27 2.27
N VAL A 192 0.56 -17.43 1.65
CA VAL A 192 0.16 -16.10 1.18
C VAL A 192 -0.28 -16.20 -0.27
N GLU A 193 -1.58 -16.33 -0.48
CA GLU A 193 -2.16 -16.36 -1.83
C GLU A 193 -2.08 -14.98 -2.50
N LYS A 194 -1.61 -14.94 -3.76
CA LYS A 194 -1.69 -13.74 -4.61
C LYS A 194 -3.13 -13.55 -5.10
N THR A 195 -4.00 -13.06 -4.23
CA THR A 195 -5.45 -12.90 -4.49
C THR A 195 -5.81 -11.65 -5.31
N HIS A 196 -4.89 -10.71 -5.49
CA HIS A 196 -5.16 -9.45 -6.19
C HIS A 196 -4.61 -9.39 -7.61
N VAL A 197 -5.38 -9.92 -8.55
CA VAL A 197 -5.17 -9.65 -9.98
C VAL A 197 -5.96 -8.40 -10.36
N ARG A 198 -5.24 -7.32 -10.71
CA ARG A 198 -5.88 -6.07 -11.20
C ARG A 198 -6.69 -6.38 -12.45
N ARG A 199 -7.90 -5.83 -12.56
CA ARG A 199 -8.70 -5.86 -13.78
C ARG A 199 -8.44 -4.60 -14.60
N GLN A 200 -8.24 -4.73 -15.91
CA GLN A 200 -8.09 -3.63 -16.85
C GLN A 200 -9.06 -3.80 -18.03
N PRO A 201 -9.58 -2.72 -18.61
CA PRO A 201 -10.42 -2.80 -19.80
C PRO A 201 -9.67 -3.46 -20.95
N LYS A 202 -10.38 -4.28 -21.74
CA LYS A 202 -9.86 -4.83 -22.99
C LYS A 202 -9.56 -3.71 -23.99
N ALA A 203 -8.60 -3.95 -24.88
CA ALA A 203 -8.15 -2.96 -25.87
C ALA A 203 -9.31 -2.37 -26.71
N TRP A 204 -10.26 -3.22 -27.13
CA TRP A 204 -11.43 -2.79 -27.91
C TRP A 204 -12.40 -1.89 -27.12
N ALA A 205 -12.44 -2.01 -25.79
CA ALA A 205 -13.33 -1.24 -24.92
C ALA A 205 -12.75 0.14 -24.54
N ARG A 206 -11.48 0.43 -24.90
CA ARG A 206 -10.79 1.69 -24.58
C ARG A 206 -11.53 2.90 -25.12
N GLY A 207 -12.04 2.83 -26.35
CA GLY A 207 -12.78 3.93 -27.00
C GLY A 207 -14.14 4.24 -26.38
N LEU A 208 -14.73 3.28 -25.64
CA LEU A 208 -16.03 3.45 -24.98
C LEU A 208 -15.90 4.06 -23.58
N GLN A 209 -14.69 4.03 -22.98
CA GLN A 209 -14.49 4.49 -21.62
C GLN A 209 -14.72 6.00 -21.41
N PRO A 210 -14.33 6.92 -22.32
CA PRO A 210 -14.60 8.34 -22.13
C PRO A 210 -16.10 8.63 -22.01
N ALA A 211 -16.92 8.02 -22.88
CA ALA A 211 -18.37 8.18 -22.86
C ALA A 211 -19.02 7.50 -21.62
N ALA A 212 -18.61 6.29 -21.28
CA ALA A 212 -19.10 5.60 -20.07
C ALA A 212 -18.72 6.35 -18.78
N ARG A 213 -17.53 6.96 -18.74
CA ARG A 213 -17.08 7.81 -17.63
C ARG A 213 -17.84 9.12 -17.58
N PHE A 214 -18.06 9.77 -18.72
CA PHE A 214 -18.85 10.99 -18.81
C PHE A 214 -20.27 10.76 -18.29
N ALA A 215 -20.93 9.73 -18.80
CA ALA A 215 -22.25 9.31 -18.33
C ALA A 215 -22.24 8.96 -16.83
N GLY A 216 -21.28 8.17 -16.37
CA GLY A 216 -21.15 7.85 -14.95
C GLY A 216 -20.91 9.07 -14.06
N ARG A 217 -20.06 10.03 -14.47
CA ARG A 217 -19.71 11.24 -13.70
C ARG A 217 -20.88 12.20 -13.55
N TRP A 218 -21.75 12.29 -14.56
CA TRP A 218 -22.86 13.25 -14.55
C TRP A 218 -24.23 12.65 -14.22
N LEU A 219 -24.46 11.37 -14.49
CA LEU A 219 -25.81 10.77 -14.41
C LEU A 219 -26.02 9.84 -13.22
N MET A 220 -24.96 9.45 -12.48
CA MET A 220 -25.09 8.44 -11.41
C MET A 220 -24.64 8.95 -10.03
N PRO A 221 -25.51 8.86 -8.99
CA PRO A 221 -25.11 9.07 -7.61
C PRO A 221 -23.97 8.15 -7.18
N ARG A 222 -23.11 8.62 -6.26
CA ARG A 222 -21.94 7.86 -5.76
C ARG A 222 -22.31 6.48 -5.21
N ALA A 223 -23.46 6.35 -4.52
CA ALA A 223 -23.95 5.07 -4.00
C ALA A 223 -24.24 4.04 -5.12
N VAL A 224 -24.86 4.49 -6.22
CA VAL A 224 -25.18 3.67 -7.39
C VAL A 224 -23.90 3.23 -8.10
N LYS A 225 -22.93 4.13 -8.24
CA LYS A 225 -21.59 3.79 -8.74
C LYS A 225 -20.94 2.68 -7.91
N LYS A 226 -20.95 2.80 -6.58
CA LYS A 226 -20.33 1.82 -5.67
C LYS A 226 -20.98 0.44 -5.80
N ALA A 227 -22.29 0.37 -6.03
CA ALA A 227 -23.02 -0.88 -6.23
C ALA A 227 -22.76 -1.53 -7.61
N ILE A 228 -22.64 -0.73 -8.67
CA ILE A 228 -22.47 -1.24 -10.05
C ILE A 228 -21.00 -1.57 -10.36
N TYR A 229 -20.05 -0.87 -9.75
CA TYR A 229 -18.63 -1.01 -10.05
C TYR A 229 -18.08 -2.45 -9.92
N PRO A 230 -18.44 -3.26 -8.91
CA PRO A 230 -18.04 -4.67 -8.82
C PRO A 230 -18.60 -5.52 -9.96
N LEU A 231 -19.84 -5.27 -10.39
CA LEU A 231 -20.48 -5.99 -11.49
C LEU A 231 -19.83 -5.64 -12.83
N TRP A 232 -19.53 -4.35 -13.03
CA TRP A 232 -18.92 -3.85 -14.25
C TRP A 232 -17.47 -4.35 -14.41
N THR A 233 -16.68 -4.31 -13.33
CA THR A 233 -15.28 -4.78 -13.36
C THR A 233 -15.13 -6.31 -13.43
N ARG A 234 -16.19 -7.06 -13.12
CA ARG A 234 -16.28 -8.53 -13.34
C ARG A 234 -16.83 -8.90 -14.72
N SER A 235 -17.22 -7.94 -15.55
CA SER A 235 -17.78 -8.19 -16.87
C SER A 235 -16.71 -8.63 -17.89
N PRO A 236 -17.12 -9.22 -19.04
CA PRO A 236 -16.21 -9.62 -20.12
C PRO A 236 -15.45 -8.46 -20.78
N VAL A 237 -15.81 -7.22 -20.44
CA VAL A 237 -15.17 -5.98 -20.91
C VAL A 237 -13.81 -5.76 -20.24
N PHE A 238 -13.55 -6.43 -19.11
CA PHE A 238 -12.31 -6.32 -18.35
C PHE A 238 -11.54 -7.64 -18.32
N ASP A 239 -10.25 -7.57 -18.63
CA ASP A 239 -9.30 -8.67 -18.46
C ASP A 239 -8.43 -8.49 -17.23
N ASN A 240 -7.82 -9.58 -16.79
CA ASN A 240 -6.72 -9.53 -15.84
C ASN A 240 -5.57 -8.72 -16.46
N ALA A 241 -5.11 -7.68 -15.77
CA ALA A 241 -3.91 -6.97 -16.15
C ALA A 241 -2.73 -7.96 -16.05
N ARG A 242 -2.10 -8.26 -17.19
CA ARG A 242 -0.88 -9.05 -17.20
C ARG A 242 0.17 -8.29 -16.39
N GLY A 243 0.68 -8.93 -15.35
CA GLY A 243 1.56 -8.34 -14.36
C GLY A 243 2.87 -7.89 -14.99
N SER A 244 3.04 -6.59 -15.09
CA SER A 244 4.31 -5.86 -15.11
C SER A 244 3.99 -4.41 -15.48
N TYR A 245 4.50 -3.47 -14.69
CA TYR A 245 4.44 -2.06 -15.03
C TYR A 245 5.60 -1.61 -15.93
N ALA A 246 6.48 -2.54 -16.33
CA ALA A 246 7.72 -2.23 -17.05
C ALA A 246 7.50 -1.53 -18.40
N GLY A 247 6.37 -1.79 -19.07
CA GLY A 247 6.05 -1.18 -20.38
C GLY A 247 5.37 0.19 -20.32
N VAL A 248 5.15 0.75 -19.14
CA VAL A 248 4.54 2.09 -19.00
C VAL A 248 5.61 3.15 -19.21
N ASP A 249 5.39 4.13 -20.07
CA ASP A 249 6.28 5.27 -20.21
C ASP A 249 5.75 6.45 -19.38
N LEU A 250 6.55 6.92 -18.43
CA LEU A 250 6.24 8.08 -17.58
C LEU A 250 6.98 9.36 -18.02
N GLY A 251 7.86 9.27 -19.02
CA GLY A 251 8.77 10.34 -19.41
C GLY A 251 10.05 10.35 -18.56
N ALA A 252 11.14 10.83 -19.17
CA ALA A 252 12.48 10.78 -18.59
C ALA A 252 12.60 11.51 -17.24
N ASP A 253 11.96 12.67 -17.10
CA ASP A 253 12.03 13.48 -15.88
C ASP A 253 11.39 12.77 -14.68
N VAL A 254 10.25 12.09 -14.90
CA VAL A 254 9.57 11.34 -13.85
C VAL A 254 10.38 10.09 -13.47
N GLU A 255 10.92 9.37 -14.44
CA GLU A 255 11.77 8.20 -14.18
C GLU A 255 13.04 8.59 -13.41
N ALA A 256 13.68 9.70 -13.78
CA ALA A 256 14.83 10.24 -13.06
C ALA A 256 14.47 10.64 -11.63
N PHE A 257 13.33 11.33 -11.44
CA PHE A 257 12.84 11.68 -10.11
C PHE A 257 12.59 10.43 -9.25
N ILE A 258 11.91 9.40 -9.77
CA ILE A 258 11.65 8.16 -9.04
C ILE A 258 12.97 7.49 -8.62
N ALA A 259 13.94 7.43 -9.53
CA ALA A 259 15.24 6.82 -9.26
C ALA A 259 16.00 7.55 -8.14
N ASP A 260 15.97 8.88 -8.14
CA ASP A 260 16.64 9.71 -7.13
C ASP A 260 15.89 9.70 -5.80
N HIS A 261 14.61 10.10 -5.80
CA HIS A 261 13.79 10.25 -4.60
C HIS A 261 13.63 8.93 -3.82
N TYR A 262 13.62 7.80 -4.52
CA TYR A 262 13.48 6.47 -3.92
C TYR A 262 14.76 5.62 -4.00
N ALA A 263 15.94 6.24 -4.12
CA ALA A 263 17.22 5.51 -4.19
C ALA A 263 17.43 4.57 -2.98
N CYS A 264 17.14 5.04 -1.76
CA CYS A 264 17.24 4.22 -0.54
C CYS A 264 16.23 3.07 -0.53
N ASP A 265 15.02 3.28 -1.05
CA ASP A 265 14.03 2.21 -1.20
C ASP A 265 14.49 1.14 -2.21
N ALA A 266 15.20 1.54 -3.27
CA ALA A 266 15.76 0.60 -4.24
C ALA A 266 16.84 -0.27 -3.61
N ALA A 267 17.73 0.34 -2.81
CA ALA A 267 18.74 -0.39 -2.04
C ALA A 267 18.10 -1.36 -1.03
N LEU A 268 17.10 -0.89 -0.27
CA LEU A 268 16.32 -1.71 0.66
C LEU A 268 15.68 -2.92 -0.03
N HIS A 269 15.12 -2.72 -1.22
CA HIS A 269 14.48 -3.79 -1.98
C HIS A 269 15.51 -4.80 -2.51
N ALA A 270 16.67 -4.35 -2.98
CA ALA A 270 17.75 -5.22 -3.43
C ALA A 270 18.36 -6.05 -2.28
N GLU A 271 18.52 -5.43 -1.10
CA GLU A 271 18.91 -6.12 0.14
C GLU A 271 17.90 -7.24 0.46
N ALA A 272 16.60 -6.92 0.44
CA ALA A 272 15.54 -7.89 0.74
C ALA A 272 15.48 -9.05 -0.28
N LEU A 273 15.72 -8.77 -1.57
CA LEU A 273 15.83 -9.79 -2.61
C LEU A 273 16.98 -10.75 -2.31
N SER A 274 18.19 -10.22 -2.13
CA SER A 274 19.39 -11.00 -1.84
C SER A 274 19.22 -11.86 -0.58
N ALA A 275 18.64 -11.28 0.46
CA ALA A 275 18.40 -11.97 1.72
C ALA A 275 17.31 -13.05 1.61
N SER A 276 16.35 -12.90 0.69
CA SER A 276 15.28 -13.90 0.47
C SER A 276 15.78 -15.07 -0.38
N GLU A 277 16.65 -14.81 -1.35
CA GLU A 277 17.34 -15.84 -2.14
C GLU A 277 18.24 -16.70 -1.26
N ALA A 278 18.98 -16.10 -0.32
CA ALA A 278 19.81 -16.84 0.63
C ALA A 278 18.99 -17.74 1.60
N ARG A 279 17.69 -17.49 1.74
CA ARG A 279 16.75 -18.28 2.56
C ARG A 279 15.96 -19.30 1.75
N ALA A 280 16.10 -19.31 0.41
CA ALA A 280 15.36 -20.19 -0.50
C ALA A 280 16.08 -21.51 -0.73
#